data_AF-A0A7G1IJ55-F1
#
_entry.id   AF-A0A7G1IJ55-F1
#
_cell.length_a   1.000
_cell.length_b   1.000
_cell.length_c   1.000
_cell.angle_alpha   90.00
_cell.angle_beta   90.00
_cell.angle_gamma   90.00
#
_symmetry.space_group_name_H-M   'P 1'
#
loop_
_entity.id
_entity.type
_entity.pdbx_description
1 polymer ?
#
loop_
_entity_poly.entity_id
_entity_poly.type
_entity_poly.pdbx_seq_one_letter_code
_entity_poly.pdbx_strand_id
1 'polypeptide(L)'
;MGEAAEFLRWTAAEAPGATGYWPAPAVANYALAGAPVIDFATAVTGLPLFDGSGWNPAACADCGASVAQMPRVETFGSAIGQVHGTDAVLGTGAIDALCEQIVAGADHDGDVLVLCGTTLIVWTTIAEPRQVPGLWTIPHTAAGKSQIGGASNAGACSSPGWIALWHRAIRLRPIHAGYRSGCLTFVANARRSMIPTAGRCSTAWTSPRTPRRFGGRPSKHLASSFAS
;
A
#
# COMPACT_ATOMS: atom_id res chain seq x y z
N MET A 1 13.76 3.22 -16.94
CA MET A 1 14.40 2.06 -16.28
C MET A 1 13.74 1.89 -14.93
N GLY A 2 13.49 0.65 -14.50
CA GLY A 2 12.94 0.38 -13.18
C GLY A 2 14.02 0.55 -12.11
N GLU A 3 13.65 1.08 -10.95
CA GLU A 3 14.57 1.37 -9.84
C GLU A 3 15.37 0.13 -9.39
N ALA A 4 14.74 -1.05 -9.38
CA ALA A 4 15.40 -2.32 -9.05
C ALA A 4 16.56 -2.68 -10.01
N ALA A 5 16.44 -2.34 -11.31
CA ALA A 5 17.50 -2.61 -12.28
C ALA A 5 18.72 -1.70 -12.06
N GLU A 6 18.51 -0.45 -11.66
CA GLU A 6 19.61 0.46 -11.30
C GLU A 6 20.33 -0.02 -10.05
N PHE A 7 19.58 -0.44 -9.03
CA PHE A 7 20.17 -1.03 -7.82
C PHE A 7 20.98 -2.29 -8.13
N LEU A 8 20.45 -3.19 -8.97
CA LEU A 8 21.19 -4.39 -9.38
C LEU A 8 22.47 -4.03 -10.12
N ARG A 9 22.40 -3.11 -11.11
CA ARG A 9 23.57 -2.69 -11.88
C ARG A 9 24.66 -2.11 -10.99
N TRP A 10 24.29 -1.24 -10.07
CA TRP A 10 25.24 -0.66 -9.13
C TRP A 10 25.84 -1.74 -8.21
N THR A 11 25.01 -2.60 -7.62
CA THR A 11 25.46 -3.65 -6.69
C THR A 11 26.37 -4.66 -7.38
N ALA A 12 26.07 -5.04 -8.62
CA ALA A 12 26.88 -5.95 -9.40
C ALA A 12 28.23 -5.35 -9.84
N ALA A 13 28.29 -4.03 -10.02
CA ALA A 13 29.55 -3.33 -10.25
C ALA A 13 30.43 -3.32 -8.98
N GLU A 14 29.84 -3.10 -7.81
CA GLU A 14 30.56 -3.07 -6.53
C GLU A 14 30.96 -4.47 -6.03
N ALA A 15 30.16 -5.49 -6.30
CA ALA A 15 30.36 -6.85 -5.81
C ALA A 15 30.09 -7.92 -6.90
N PRO A 16 30.88 -7.95 -8.00
CA PRO A 16 30.61 -8.82 -9.15
C PRO A 16 30.63 -10.32 -8.83
N GLY A 17 31.35 -10.71 -7.78
CA GLY A 17 31.44 -12.10 -7.30
C GLY A 17 30.39 -12.50 -6.26
N ALA A 18 29.37 -11.67 -6.01
CA ALA A 18 28.34 -11.98 -5.03
C ALA A 18 27.61 -13.29 -5.38
N THR A 19 27.36 -14.13 -4.38
CA THR A 19 26.59 -15.38 -4.54
C THR A 19 25.16 -15.11 -5.00
N GLY A 20 24.60 -13.97 -4.61
CA GLY A 20 23.30 -13.53 -5.09
C GLY A 20 23.00 -12.08 -4.74
N TYR A 21 22.12 -11.46 -5.53
CA TYR A 21 21.62 -10.11 -5.32
C TYR A 21 20.16 -10.22 -4.87
N TRP A 22 19.98 -10.24 -3.55
CA TRP A 22 18.69 -10.58 -2.94
C TRP A 22 18.12 -9.39 -2.19
N PRO A 23 16.81 -9.08 -2.37
CA PRO A 23 16.14 -8.13 -1.50
C PRO A 23 16.05 -8.68 -0.08
N ALA A 24 15.80 -7.80 0.89
CA ALA A 24 15.81 -8.13 2.31
C ALA A 24 14.98 -9.39 2.68
N PRO A 25 13.77 -9.63 2.11
CA PRO A 25 13.01 -10.86 2.40
C PRO A 25 13.74 -12.14 1.97
N ALA A 26 14.40 -12.16 0.82
CA ALA A 26 15.17 -13.34 0.39
C ALA A 26 16.42 -13.56 1.23
N VAL A 27 17.09 -12.49 1.69
CA VAL A 27 18.20 -12.60 2.64
C VAL A 27 17.72 -13.21 3.96
N ALA A 28 16.57 -12.77 4.47
CA ALA A 28 15.98 -13.32 5.69
C ALA A 28 15.60 -14.79 5.51
N ASN A 29 14.95 -15.15 4.40
CA ASN A 29 14.58 -16.54 4.09
C ASN A 29 15.82 -17.44 3.93
N TYR A 30 16.90 -16.93 3.33
CA TYR A 30 18.16 -17.64 3.24
C TYR A 30 18.80 -17.87 4.60
N ALA A 31 18.79 -16.86 5.48
CA ALA A 31 19.32 -17.00 6.83
C ALA A 31 18.51 -17.99 7.69
N LEU A 32 17.19 -18.07 7.47
CA LEU A 32 16.30 -18.93 8.25
C LEU A 32 16.28 -20.38 7.77
N ALA A 33 16.31 -20.61 6.45
CA ALA A 33 16.08 -21.93 5.85
C ALA A 33 17.05 -22.31 4.72
N GLY A 34 18.07 -21.49 4.45
CA GLY A 34 19.09 -21.76 3.43
C GLY A 34 18.64 -21.54 1.97
N ALA A 35 17.44 -20.97 1.76
CA ALA A 35 16.88 -20.75 0.43
C ALA A 35 16.56 -19.26 0.20
N PRO A 36 17.14 -18.60 -0.82
CA PRO A 36 16.85 -17.21 -1.11
C PRO A 36 15.58 -17.14 -1.97
N VAL A 37 14.42 -17.07 -1.30
CA VAL A 37 13.11 -17.09 -1.96
C VAL A 37 12.34 -15.82 -1.67
N ILE A 38 11.62 -15.29 -2.66
CA ILE A 38 10.66 -14.20 -2.51
C ILE A 38 9.29 -14.59 -3.08
N ASP A 39 8.26 -13.88 -2.67
CA ASP A 39 6.92 -14.03 -3.24
C ASP A 39 6.80 -13.34 -4.61
N PHE A 40 5.78 -13.76 -5.35
CA PHE A 40 5.48 -13.22 -6.66
C PHE A 40 5.27 -11.70 -6.66
N ALA A 41 4.59 -11.11 -5.66
CA ALA A 41 4.37 -9.66 -5.61
C ALA A 41 5.69 -8.88 -5.49
N THR A 42 6.59 -9.35 -4.61
CA THR A 42 7.95 -8.78 -4.52
C THR A 42 8.70 -8.91 -5.84
N ALA A 43 8.56 -10.03 -6.56
CA ALA A 43 9.25 -10.22 -7.83
C ALA A 43 8.77 -9.24 -8.91
N VAL A 44 7.45 -9.01 -9.04
CA VAL A 44 6.92 -8.09 -10.09
C VAL A 44 7.31 -6.64 -9.89
N THR A 45 7.68 -6.20 -8.67
CA THR A 45 8.26 -4.85 -8.49
C THR A 45 9.64 -4.71 -9.11
N GLY A 46 10.27 -5.81 -9.51
CA GLY A 46 11.57 -5.88 -10.16
C GLY A 46 11.56 -5.55 -11.66
N LEU A 47 10.43 -5.20 -12.28
CA LEU A 47 10.37 -4.86 -13.71
C LEU A 47 11.48 -3.86 -14.11
N PRO A 48 12.23 -4.09 -15.21
CA PRO A 48 12.05 -5.15 -16.21
C PRO A 48 12.78 -6.48 -15.91
N LEU A 49 13.42 -6.63 -14.75
CA LEU A 49 14.19 -7.84 -14.41
C LEU A 49 13.31 -9.09 -14.28
N PHE A 50 12.07 -8.93 -13.84
CA PHE A 50 11.09 -10.00 -13.74
C PHE A 50 9.84 -9.62 -14.54
N ASP A 51 9.43 -10.47 -15.49
CA ASP A 51 8.34 -10.17 -16.42
C ASP A 51 7.00 -10.84 -16.07
N GLY A 52 6.93 -11.50 -14.91
CA GLY A 52 5.77 -12.29 -14.48
C GLY A 52 5.87 -13.78 -14.83
N SER A 53 6.78 -14.18 -15.73
CA SER A 53 7.05 -15.58 -16.05
C SER A 53 8.38 -16.07 -15.46
N GLY A 54 9.34 -15.16 -15.29
CA GLY A 54 10.63 -15.45 -14.71
C GLY A 54 11.56 -14.24 -14.72
N TRP A 55 12.78 -14.45 -14.21
CA TRP A 55 13.86 -13.47 -14.36
C TRP A 55 14.34 -13.43 -15.80
N ASN A 56 14.37 -12.24 -16.39
CA ASN A 56 14.80 -12.01 -17.76
C ASN A 56 16.34 -12.09 -17.85
N PRO A 57 16.91 -13.08 -18.58
CA PRO A 57 18.35 -13.28 -18.65
C PRO A 57 19.09 -12.09 -19.27
N ALA A 58 18.52 -11.46 -20.30
CA ALA A 58 19.13 -10.31 -20.97
C ALA A 58 19.13 -9.09 -20.05
N ALA A 59 18.01 -8.80 -19.38
CA ALA A 59 17.92 -7.68 -18.45
C ALA A 59 18.86 -7.85 -17.24
N CYS A 60 19.04 -9.08 -16.75
CA CYS A 60 20.01 -9.38 -15.70
C CYS A 60 21.46 -9.18 -16.20
N ALA A 61 21.78 -9.69 -17.39
CA ALA A 61 23.10 -9.56 -17.99
C ALA A 61 23.49 -8.10 -18.27
N ASP A 62 22.54 -7.27 -18.72
CA ASP A 62 22.71 -5.82 -18.89
C ASP A 62 23.02 -5.09 -17.58
N CYS A 63 22.69 -5.71 -16.44
CA CYS A 63 23.02 -5.22 -15.11
C CYS A 63 24.27 -5.90 -14.53
N GLY A 64 24.98 -6.76 -15.28
CA GLY A 64 26.17 -7.47 -14.80
C GLY A 64 25.88 -8.67 -13.90
N ALA A 65 24.66 -9.20 -13.92
CA ALA A 65 24.24 -10.33 -13.11
C ALA A 65 23.72 -11.50 -13.96
N SER A 66 23.66 -12.68 -13.35
CA SER A 66 23.02 -13.87 -13.93
C SER A 66 21.71 -14.21 -13.23
N VAL A 67 20.82 -14.93 -13.91
CA VAL A 67 19.57 -15.43 -13.30
C VAL A 67 19.84 -16.32 -12.08
N ALA A 68 20.97 -17.04 -12.05
CA ALA A 68 21.34 -17.89 -10.92
C ALA A 68 21.63 -17.09 -9.63
N GLN A 69 21.94 -15.79 -9.76
CA GLN A 69 22.16 -14.89 -8.63
C GLN A 69 20.86 -14.22 -8.15
N MET A 70 19.75 -14.41 -8.87
CA MET A 70 18.44 -13.89 -8.48
C MET A 70 17.74 -14.84 -7.51
N PRO A 71 16.87 -14.35 -6.61
CA PRO A 71 16.14 -15.22 -5.69
C PRO A 71 15.12 -16.07 -6.44
N ARG A 72 14.83 -17.28 -5.94
CA ARG A 72 13.72 -18.08 -6.46
C ARG A 72 12.40 -17.37 -6.15
N VAL A 73 11.45 -17.45 -7.07
CA VAL A 73 10.12 -16.86 -6.90
C VAL A 73 9.11 -17.97 -6.63
N GLU A 74 8.31 -17.80 -5.58
CA GLU A 74 7.24 -18.73 -5.20
C GLU A 74 5.92 -17.96 -5.00
N THR A 75 4.81 -18.69 -4.97
CA THR A 75 3.52 -18.07 -4.61
C THR A 75 3.43 -17.78 -3.11
N PHE A 76 2.47 -16.93 -2.75
CA PHE A 76 2.20 -16.53 -1.38
C PHE A 76 1.91 -17.75 -0.51
N GLY A 77 2.55 -17.83 0.66
CA GLY A 77 2.32 -18.90 1.62
C GLY A 77 2.82 -20.30 1.23
N SER A 78 3.49 -20.47 0.08
CA SER A 78 4.17 -21.73 -0.24
C SER A 78 5.19 -22.10 0.85
N ALA A 79 5.30 -23.40 1.16
CA ALA A 79 6.36 -23.90 2.02
C ALA A 79 7.69 -23.86 1.25
N ILE A 80 8.65 -23.07 1.74
CA ILE A 80 9.94 -22.85 1.07
C ILE A 80 11.12 -23.56 1.75
N GLY A 81 10.89 -24.14 2.94
CA GLY A 81 11.88 -24.89 3.69
C GLY A 81 11.47 -25.08 5.15
N GLN A 82 12.42 -25.53 5.96
CA GLN A 82 12.29 -25.60 7.42
C GLN A 82 13.28 -24.63 8.07
N VAL A 83 12.86 -23.98 9.15
CA VAL A 83 13.72 -23.09 9.92
C VAL A 83 14.81 -23.91 10.60
N HIS A 84 16.07 -23.49 10.44
CA HIS A 84 17.23 -24.21 10.96
C HIS A 84 17.10 -24.56 12.45
N GLY A 85 17.40 -25.81 12.78
CA GLY A 85 17.36 -26.31 14.16
C GLY A 85 15.95 -26.53 14.70
N THR A 86 14.91 -26.50 13.87
CA THR A 86 13.52 -26.72 14.27
C THR A 86 12.76 -27.55 13.23
N ASP A 87 11.57 -28.03 13.59
CA ASP A 87 10.62 -28.66 12.65
C ASP A 87 9.66 -27.64 12.00
N ALA A 88 9.83 -26.34 12.29
CA ALA A 88 8.93 -25.30 11.82
C ALA A 88 9.10 -25.07 10.30
N VAL A 89 7.99 -25.13 9.57
CA VAL A 89 7.96 -24.82 8.14
C VAL A 89 8.03 -23.31 7.92
N LEU A 90 8.92 -22.87 7.04
CA LEU A 90 9.00 -21.49 6.60
C LEU A 90 8.11 -21.31 5.35
N GLY A 91 7.19 -20.35 5.43
CA GLY A 91 6.42 -19.90 4.27
C GLY A 91 7.16 -18.81 3.49
N THR A 92 6.87 -18.66 2.19
CA THR A 92 7.49 -17.63 1.32
C THR A 92 7.43 -16.22 1.90
N GLY A 93 6.33 -15.90 2.59
CA GLY A 93 5.98 -14.55 3.01
C GLY A 93 5.26 -13.76 1.91
N ALA A 94 5.13 -12.46 2.14
CA ALA A 94 4.64 -11.47 1.18
C ALA A 94 5.19 -10.08 1.57
N ILE A 95 5.09 -9.09 0.67
CA ILE A 95 5.35 -7.69 1.02
C ILE A 95 4.44 -7.22 2.16
N ASP A 96 4.93 -6.27 2.96
CA ASP A 96 4.25 -5.73 4.13
C ASP A 96 2.80 -5.32 3.86
N ALA A 97 2.53 -4.58 2.79
CA ALA A 97 1.18 -4.13 2.44
C ALA A 97 0.21 -5.28 2.12
N LEU A 98 0.71 -6.39 1.56
CA LEU A 98 -0.11 -7.59 1.34
C LEU A 98 -0.32 -8.37 2.64
N CYS A 99 0.69 -8.44 3.51
CA CYS A 99 0.51 -8.98 4.86
C CYS A 99 -0.58 -8.22 5.62
N GLU A 100 -0.60 -6.89 5.52
CA GLU A 100 -1.64 -6.06 6.11
C GLU A 100 -3.02 -6.30 5.47
N GLN A 101 -3.09 -6.53 4.15
CA GLN A 101 -4.34 -6.94 3.50
C GLN A 101 -4.88 -8.24 4.09
N ILE A 102 -4.04 -9.26 4.26
CA ILE A 102 -4.44 -10.56 4.83
C ILE A 102 -5.00 -10.35 6.25
N VAL A 103 -4.31 -9.58 7.09
CA VAL A 103 -4.73 -9.34 8.48
C VAL A 103 -6.01 -8.51 8.54
N ALA A 104 -6.19 -7.57 7.61
CA ALA A 104 -7.35 -6.69 7.57
C ALA A 104 -8.58 -7.33 6.91
N GLY A 105 -8.40 -8.43 6.16
CA GLY A 105 -9.47 -9.13 5.42
C GLY A 105 -10.00 -8.36 4.22
N ALA A 106 -9.16 -7.54 3.58
CA ALA A 106 -9.52 -6.71 2.43
C ALA A 106 -9.51 -7.49 1.10
N ASP A 107 -10.26 -8.60 1.05
CA ASP A 107 -10.18 -9.61 -0.02
C ASP A 107 -11.26 -9.50 -1.11
N HIS A 108 -12.30 -8.68 -0.89
CA HIS A 108 -13.43 -8.58 -1.82
C HIS A 108 -13.24 -7.46 -2.82
N ASP A 109 -13.85 -7.61 -4.00
CA ASP A 109 -13.76 -6.58 -5.03
C ASP A 109 -14.41 -5.28 -4.53
N GLY A 110 -13.68 -4.19 -4.64
CA GLY A 110 -14.08 -2.89 -4.10
C GLY A 110 -13.74 -2.67 -2.62
N ASP A 111 -13.15 -3.64 -1.92
CA ASP A 111 -12.56 -3.40 -0.61
C ASP A 111 -11.41 -2.40 -0.75
N VAL A 112 -11.39 -1.41 0.15
CA VAL A 112 -10.33 -0.40 0.21
C VAL A 112 -9.59 -0.54 1.53
N LEU A 113 -8.29 -0.83 1.46
CA LEU A 113 -7.35 -0.84 2.56
C LEU A 113 -6.63 0.50 2.64
N VAL A 114 -6.75 1.19 3.78
CA VAL A 114 -6.00 2.41 4.06
C VAL A 114 -5.08 2.17 5.26
N LEU A 115 -3.77 2.25 5.01
CA LEU A 115 -2.72 2.14 6.00
C LEU A 115 -2.30 3.56 6.42
N CYS A 116 -2.75 4.00 7.59
CA CYS A 116 -2.42 5.33 8.12
C CYS A 116 -1.11 5.32 8.93
N GLY A 117 -0.02 4.86 8.32
CA GLY A 117 1.32 4.89 8.90
C GLY A 117 2.05 6.21 8.68
N THR A 118 3.37 6.22 8.87
CA THR A 118 4.25 7.32 8.44
C THR A 118 4.19 7.51 6.92
N THR A 119 4.06 6.41 6.18
CA THR A 119 3.67 6.37 4.78
C THR A 119 2.17 6.09 4.71
N LEU A 120 1.41 6.95 4.02
CA LEU A 120 0.02 6.64 3.71
C LEU A 120 0.00 5.66 2.54
N ILE A 121 -0.69 4.54 2.68
CA ILE A 121 -0.88 3.61 1.56
C ILE A 121 -2.38 3.37 1.38
N VAL A 122 -2.84 3.46 0.15
CA VAL A 122 -4.22 3.16 -0.21
C VAL A 122 -4.21 2.06 -1.27
N TRP A 123 -4.88 0.95 -1.00
CA TRP A 123 -5.09 -0.14 -1.95
C TRP A 123 -6.57 -0.41 -2.15
N THR A 124 -6.97 -0.60 -3.40
CA THR A 124 -8.32 -1.07 -3.75
C THR A 124 -8.21 -2.43 -4.40
N THR A 125 -8.93 -3.42 -3.87
CA THR A 125 -9.01 -4.76 -4.45
C THR A 125 -9.91 -4.76 -5.68
N ILE A 126 -9.41 -5.29 -6.79
CA ILE A 126 -10.08 -5.32 -8.10
C ILE A 126 -10.06 -6.72 -8.72
N ALA A 127 -11.10 -7.02 -9.50
CA ALA A 127 -11.33 -8.34 -10.11
C ALA A 127 -10.40 -8.66 -11.30
N GLU A 128 -9.72 -7.66 -11.86
CA GLU A 128 -8.79 -7.84 -12.99
C GLU A 128 -7.67 -6.79 -12.93
N PRO A 129 -6.45 -7.11 -13.38
CA PRO A 129 -5.35 -6.14 -13.43
C PRO A 129 -5.70 -4.95 -14.32
N ARG A 130 -5.52 -3.73 -13.82
CA ARG A 130 -5.76 -2.50 -14.56
C ARG A 130 -4.65 -1.48 -14.34
N GLN A 131 -4.05 -0.98 -15.41
CA GLN A 131 -3.08 0.11 -15.31
C GLN A 131 -3.78 1.48 -15.25
N VAL A 132 -3.41 2.30 -14.28
CA VAL A 132 -3.87 3.70 -14.16
C VAL A 132 -2.65 4.59 -13.95
N PRO A 133 -2.45 5.66 -14.75
CA PRO A 133 -1.31 6.55 -14.59
C PRO A 133 -1.19 7.09 -13.16
N GLY A 134 0.01 6.97 -12.59
CA GLY A 134 0.31 7.41 -11.22
C GLY A 134 -0.10 6.42 -10.11
N LEU A 135 -0.71 5.29 -10.45
CA LEU A 135 -1.01 4.21 -9.51
C LEU A 135 -0.22 2.95 -9.86
N TRP A 136 0.12 2.20 -8.82
CA TRP A 136 0.69 0.87 -8.90
C TRP A 136 -0.42 -0.17 -8.99
N THR A 137 -0.15 -1.22 -9.75
CA THR A 137 -0.98 -2.43 -9.78
C THR A 137 -0.14 -3.60 -9.35
N ILE A 138 -0.55 -4.28 -8.29
CA ILE A 138 0.15 -5.44 -7.73
C ILE A 138 -0.79 -6.64 -7.68
N PRO A 139 -0.28 -7.87 -7.75
CA PRO A 139 -1.08 -9.08 -7.62
C PRO A 139 -1.69 -9.17 -6.21
N HIS A 140 -2.92 -9.70 -6.13
CA HIS A 140 -3.55 -10.06 -4.86
C HIS A 140 -3.10 -11.47 -4.44
N THR A 141 -3.20 -11.76 -3.15
CA THR A 141 -2.96 -13.10 -2.57
C THR A 141 -3.95 -14.17 -3.05
N ALA A 142 -5.03 -13.79 -3.74
CA ALA A 142 -6.08 -14.66 -4.25
C ALA A 142 -6.01 -14.66 -5.77
N ALA A 143 -6.08 -15.85 -6.37
CA ALA A 143 -5.94 -16.00 -7.81
C ALA A 143 -6.97 -15.17 -8.59
N GLY A 144 -6.52 -14.56 -9.69
CA GLY A 144 -7.37 -13.77 -10.58
C GLY A 144 -7.66 -12.35 -10.09
N LYS A 145 -7.15 -11.93 -8.92
CA LYS A 145 -7.36 -10.58 -8.38
C LYS A 145 -6.10 -9.73 -8.42
N SER A 146 -6.28 -8.42 -8.33
CA SER A 146 -5.19 -7.45 -8.19
C SER A 146 -5.56 -6.37 -7.20
N GLN A 147 -4.56 -5.62 -6.74
CA GLN A 147 -4.75 -4.37 -6.03
C GLN A 147 -4.24 -3.23 -6.87
N ILE A 148 -4.96 -2.12 -6.84
CA ILE A 148 -4.55 -0.87 -7.47
C ILE A 148 -4.50 0.25 -6.44
N GLY A 149 -3.46 1.07 -6.49
CA GLY A 149 -3.23 2.05 -5.43
C GLY A 149 -1.81 2.58 -5.40
N GLY A 150 -1.33 2.96 -4.22
CA GLY A 150 0.04 3.41 -4.07
C GLY A 150 0.32 4.10 -2.75
N ALA A 151 1.61 4.35 -2.53
CA ALA A 151 2.10 5.09 -1.39
C ALA A 151 2.01 6.61 -1.64
N SER A 152 1.70 7.34 -0.58
CA SER A 152 1.79 8.80 -0.48
C SER A 152 2.71 9.15 0.71
N ASN A 153 3.56 10.15 0.48
CA ASN A 153 4.47 10.70 1.49
C ASN A 153 3.74 11.49 2.61
N ALA A 154 2.41 11.62 2.54
CA ALA A 154 1.59 12.33 3.52
C ALA A 154 0.80 11.37 4.41
N GLY A 155 1.51 10.53 5.18
CA GLY A 155 0.96 9.68 6.24
C GLY A 155 0.30 10.42 7.40
N ALA A 156 0.08 9.70 8.51
CA ALA A 156 -0.47 10.25 9.75
C ALA A 156 0.40 11.38 10.34
N CYS A 157 1.70 11.43 10.03
CA CYS A 157 2.59 12.54 10.41
C CYS A 157 2.25 13.89 9.74
N SER A 158 1.55 13.87 8.60
CA SER A 158 1.32 15.09 7.79
C SER A 158 -0.15 15.48 7.67
N SER A 159 -1.08 14.70 8.23
CA SER A 159 -2.50 14.83 7.85
C SER A 159 -3.54 14.69 8.98
N PRO A 160 -3.54 15.56 10.01
CA PRO A 160 -4.75 15.78 10.82
C PRO A 160 -5.94 16.25 9.96
N GLY A 161 -5.67 16.99 8.88
CA GLY A 161 -6.70 17.57 8.00
C GLY A 161 -7.34 16.59 7.01
N TRP A 162 -6.63 15.57 6.53
CA TRP A 162 -7.14 14.63 5.52
C TRP A 162 -8.12 13.62 6.11
N ILE A 163 -7.82 13.10 7.30
CA ILE A 163 -8.72 12.21 8.06
C ILE A 163 -10.05 12.94 8.33
N ALA A 164 -10.02 14.23 8.71
CA ALA A 164 -11.23 15.02 8.93
C ALA A 164 -12.04 15.29 7.64
N LEU A 165 -11.37 15.41 6.48
CA LEU A 165 -12.02 15.58 5.17
C LEU A 165 -12.67 14.27 4.70
N TRP A 166 -11.96 13.13 4.86
CA TRP A 166 -12.48 11.79 4.59
C TRP A 166 -13.67 11.43 5.51
N HIS A 167 -13.60 11.79 6.79
CA HIS A 167 -14.69 11.57 7.75
C HIS A 167 -15.95 12.40 7.46
N ARG A 168 -15.84 13.51 6.71
CA ARG A 168 -16.99 14.26 6.18
C ARG A 168 -17.57 13.65 4.91
N ALA A 169 -16.75 12.99 4.09
CA ALA A 169 -17.18 12.35 2.85
C ALA A 169 -17.87 10.98 3.07
N ILE A 170 -17.48 10.19 4.08
CA ILE A 170 -17.98 8.81 4.30
C ILE A 170 -19.20 8.71 5.24
N ARG A 171 -20.03 9.76 5.37
CA ARG A 171 -21.27 9.67 6.17
C ARG A 171 -22.37 8.81 5.54
N LEU A 172 -22.03 7.73 4.83
CA LEU A 172 -23.02 6.91 4.12
C LEU A 172 -22.91 5.38 4.27
N ARG A 173 -21.86 4.75 4.84
CA ARG A 173 -21.80 3.27 4.93
C ARG A 173 -21.00 2.73 6.14
N PRO A 174 -21.34 1.53 6.67
CA PRO A 174 -20.68 0.96 7.85
C PRO A 174 -19.25 0.51 7.52
N ILE A 175 -18.28 1.17 8.15
CA ILE A 175 -16.85 0.81 8.12
C ILE A 175 -16.60 -0.20 9.26
N HIS A 176 -15.89 -1.29 8.98
CA HIS A 176 -15.32 -2.13 10.04
C HIS A 176 -13.92 -1.61 10.35
N ALA A 177 -13.80 -0.83 11.42
CA ALA A 177 -12.51 -0.38 11.92
C ALA A 177 -11.94 -1.47 12.84
N GLY A 178 -10.80 -2.06 12.44
CA GLY A 178 -10.05 -3.02 13.24
C GLY A 178 -8.76 -2.37 13.72
N TYR A 179 -8.50 -2.39 15.04
CA TYR A 179 -7.25 -1.91 15.62
C TYR A 179 -6.49 -3.09 16.23
N ARG A 180 -5.38 -3.51 15.62
CA ARG A 180 -4.40 -4.40 16.26
C ARG A 180 -2.97 -4.01 15.84
N SER A 181 -2.13 -3.77 16.86
CA SER A 181 -0.67 -3.53 16.81
C SER A 181 -0.11 -2.12 16.55
N GLY A 182 -0.90 -1.05 16.73
CA GLY A 182 -0.35 0.31 16.76
C GLY A 182 -0.32 1.05 15.42
N CYS A 183 -0.70 0.38 14.32
CA CYS A 183 -1.09 1.01 13.06
C CYS A 183 -2.62 1.11 12.99
N LEU A 184 -3.15 2.27 12.57
CA LEU A 184 -4.58 2.46 12.37
C LEU A 184 -4.93 2.02 10.94
N THR A 185 -5.46 0.82 10.81
CA THR A 185 -5.88 0.23 9.53
C THR A 185 -7.38 0.37 9.35
N PHE A 186 -7.81 0.88 8.19
CA PHE A 186 -9.23 0.95 7.84
C PHE A 186 -9.53 0.06 6.65
N VAL A 187 -10.60 -0.74 6.77
CA VAL A 187 -11.20 -1.46 5.65
C VAL A 187 -12.62 -0.96 5.45
N ALA A 188 -12.88 -0.38 4.28
CA ALA A 188 -14.23 -0.03 3.84
C ALA A 188 -14.73 -1.11 2.86
N ASN A 189 -15.74 -1.87 3.26
CA ASN A 189 -16.34 -2.92 2.43
C ASN A 189 -17.59 -2.40 1.72
N ALA A 190 -17.62 -2.47 0.40
CA ALA A 190 -18.76 -2.06 -0.41
C ALA A 190 -19.80 -3.19 -0.55
N ARG A 191 -20.55 -3.52 0.51
CA ARG A 191 -21.70 -4.44 0.33
C ARG A 191 -22.81 -3.83 -0.53
N ARG A 192 -23.34 -4.68 -1.43
CA ARG A 192 -24.43 -4.46 -2.40
C ARG A 192 -25.59 -3.60 -1.85
N SER A 193 -25.87 -2.48 -2.51
CA SER A 193 -27.12 -1.73 -2.30
C SER A 193 -28.26 -2.43 -3.02
N MET A 194 -29.27 -2.87 -2.25
CA MET A 194 -30.62 -3.18 -2.73
C MET A 194 -31.16 -2.00 -3.57
N ILE A 195 -31.82 -2.35 -4.67
CA ILE A 195 -32.61 -1.45 -5.50
C ILE A 195 -33.69 -0.79 -4.61
N PRO A 196 -33.73 0.55 -4.46
CA PRO A 196 -34.87 1.20 -3.82
C PRO A 196 -35.99 1.37 -4.85
N THR A 197 -37.08 0.63 -4.67
CA THR A 197 -38.38 1.01 -5.22
C THR A 197 -38.84 2.33 -4.60
N ALA A 198 -39.54 3.12 -5.42
CA ALA A 198 -39.91 4.50 -5.19
C ALA A 198 -40.59 4.80 -3.83
N GLY A 199 -40.17 5.90 -3.20
CA GLY A 199 -40.87 6.50 -2.06
C GLY A 199 -40.55 7.99 -1.94
N ARG A 200 -41.51 8.84 -2.26
CA ARG A 200 -41.46 10.31 -2.09
C ARG A 200 -41.40 10.69 -0.61
N CYS A 201 -40.60 11.70 -0.23
CA CYS A 201 -41.09 12.80 0.64
C CYS A 201 -40.12 13.99 0.80
N SER A 202 -40.67 15.16 0.47
CA SER A 202 -40.49 16.53 0.96
C SER A 202 -39.13 17.06 1.46
N THR A 203 -38.67 18.08 0.74
CA THR A 203 -37.80 19.18 1.15
C THR A 203 -38.33 19.99 2.34
N ALA A 204 -37.47 20.27 3.33
CA ALA A 204 -37.55 21.46 4.17
C ALA A 204 -36.15 21.93 4.60
N TRP A 205 -35.70 23.03 3.99
CA TRP A 205 -34.48 23.77 4.34
C TRP A 205 -34.78 24.73 5.51
N THR A 206 -33.94 24.73 6.54
CA THR A 206 -33.84 25.85 7.50
C THR A 206 -32.38 26.24 7.72
N SER A 207 -32.09 27.53 7.55
CA SER A 207 -30.77 28.16 7.59
C SER A 207 -30.29 28.43 9.04
N PRO A 208 -28.99 28.34 9.38
CA PRO A 208 -28.51 28.60 10.74
C PRO A 208 -28.27 30.09 11.02
N ARG A 209 -28.71 30.53 12.20
CA ARG A 209 -28.51 31.87 12.80
C ARG A 209 -27.06 32.11 13.23
N THR A 210 -26.59 33.34 13.03
CA THR A 210 -25.35 33.96 13.51
C THR A 210 -25.29 34.09 15.04
N PRO A 211 -24.10 34.01 15.69
CA PRO A 211 -23.96 34.26 17.13
C PRO A 211 -23.71 35.75 17.47
N ARG A 212 -24.20 36.13 18.65
CA ARG A 212 -24.22 37.49 19.25
C ARG A 212 -22.82 38.00 19.63
N ARG A 213 -22.58 39.30 19.38
CA ARG A 213 -21.46 40.09 19.93
C ARG A 213 -21.79 40.56 21.37
N PHE A 214 -20.85 40.39 22.30
CA PHE A 214 -20.78 41.16 23.55
C PHE A 214 -20.05 42.50 23.30
N GLY A 215 -20.50 43.57 23.96
CA GLY A 215 -19.98 44.93 23.77
C GLY A 215 -19.44 45.58 25.04
N GLY A 216 -18.62 46.62 24.81
CA GLY A 216 -18.23 47.68 25.75
C GLY A 216 -16.71 47.87 25.81
N ARG A 217 -16.10 49.06 25.72
CA ARG A 217 -16.47 50.46 25.39
C ARG A 217 -15.11 51.21 25.12
N PRO A 218 -15.09 52.50 24.71
CA PRO A 218 -14.11 53.05 23.77
C PRO A 218 -13.06 54.00 24.39
N SER A 219 -11.94 54.23 23.69
CA SER A 219 -11.30 55.56 23.60
C SER A 219 -10.22 55.68 22.51
N LYS A 220 -10.46 56.61 21.57
CA LYS A 220 -9.59 57.67 21.01
C LYS A 220 -8.21 57.37 20.36
N HIS A 221 -8.12 57.87 19.11
CA HIS A 221 -6.99 58.47 18.38
C HIS A 221 -5.67 57.69 18.19
N LEU A 222 -5.34 57.33 16.94
CA LEU A 222 -4.35 58.02 16.10
C LEU A 222 -4.18 57.30 14.74
N ALA A 223 -3.86 58.09 13.72
CA ALA A 223 -3.69 57.72 12.33
C ALA A 223 -2.24 57.32 12.00
N SER A 224 -2.07 56.49 10.96
CA SER A 224 -1.00 56.44 9.94
C SER A 224 -0.81 54.98 9.50
N SER A 225 -1.07 54.67 8.22
CA SER A 225 -0.08 54.55 7.13
C SER A 225 0.98 53.48 7.38
N PHE A 226 1.03 52.44 6.55
CA PHE A 226 2.17 52.15 5.67
C PHE A 226 1.88 50.92 4.80
N ALA A 227 2.10 51.12 3.51
CA ALA A 227 2.33 50.09 2.52
C ALA A 227 3.81 49.68 2.56
N SER A 228 4.10 48.43 2.25
CA SER A 228 5.26 47.98 1.47
C SER A 228 4.93 46.60 0.92
#